data_AF-A0AAE2YH43-F1
#
_entry.id   AF-A0AAE2YH43-F1
#
_cell.length_a   1.000
_cell.length_b   1.000
_cell.length_c   1.000
_cell.angle_alpha   90.00
_cell.angle_beta   90.00
_cell.angle_gamma   90.00
#
_symmetry.space_group_name_H-M   'P 1'
#
loop_
_entity.id
_entity.type
_entity.pdbx_description
1 polymer ?
#
loop_
_entity_poly.entity_id
_entity_poly.type
_entity_poly.pdbx_seq_one_letter_code
_entity_poly.pdbx_strand_id
1 'polypeptide(L)'
;MAKEEYVKKMLEVLDKAWEVTPSIIIYTDDYVYVLFPLDDKKERWQETSFTMPEGSIETRELTVKEALIYLIEEITKGLPNYVKLPIVTELKDLDEVKEKVRSVL
;
A
#
# COMPACT_ATOMS: atom_id res chain seq x y z
N MET A 1 6.40 20.31 -4.88
CA MET A 1 6.98 20.17 -3.52
C MET A 1 6.28 19.07 -2.74
N ALA A 2 5.11 19.26 -2.11
CA ALA A 2 4.48 18.20 -1.31
C ALA A 2 4.12 16.92 -2.11
N LYS A 3 3.62 17.07 -3.33
CA LYS A 3 3.23 15.95 -4.21
C LYS A 3 4.42 15.06 -4.61
N GLU A 4 5.53 15.66 -5.01
CA GLU A 4 6.78 14.95 -5.35
C GLU A 4 7.34 14.20 -4.14
N GLU A 5 7.28 14.83 -2.96
CA GLU A 5 7.69 14.21 -1.71
C GLU A 5 6.80 13.01 -1.35
N TYR A 6 5.49 13.12 -1.53
CA TYR A 6 4.55 12.03 -1.29
C TYR A 6 4.70 10.87 -2.27
N VAL A 7 4.92 11.16 -3.56
CA VAL A 7 5.26 10.16 -4.57
C VAL A 7 6.54 9.43 -4.18
N LYS A 8 7.60 10.16 -3.82
CA LYS A 8 8.87 9.56 -3.39
C LYS A 8 8.67 8.67 -2.16
N LYS A 9 7.96 9.15 -1.14
CA LYS A 9 7.67 8.40 0.08
C LYS A 9 6.89 7.12 -0.22
N MET A 10 5.91 7.17 -1.12
CA MET A 10 5.14 5.99 -1.49
C MET A 10 5.99 4.94 -2.21
N LEU A 11 6.91 5.36 -3.08
CA LEU A 11 7.86 4.45 -3.73
C LEU A 11 8.77 3.75 -2.71
N GLU A 12 9.29 4.48 -1.73
CA GLU A 12 10.09 3.91 -0.64
C GLU A 12 9.29 2.89 0.20
N VAL A 13 8.00 3.16 0.42
CA VAL A 13 7.09 2.24 1.11
C VAL A 13 6.85 0.96 0.30
N LEU A 14 6.67 1.07 -1.01
CA LEU A 14 6.50 -0.09 -1.90
C LEU A 14 7.76 -0.97 -1.94
N ASP A 15 8.94 -0.36 -2.00
CA ASP A 15 10.22 -1.08 -1.93
C ASP A 15 10.33 -1.85 -0.62
N LYS A 16 10.07 -1.19 0.51
CA LYS A 16 10.14 -1.82 1.83
C LYS A 16 9.12 -2.95 2.00
N ALA A 17 7.89 -2.74 1.53
CA ALA A 17 6.86 -3.77 1.59
C ALA A 17 7.25 -5.03 0.80
N TRP A 18 7.91 -4.88 -0.35
CA TRP A 18 8.38 -6.01 -1.14
C TRP A 18 9.47 -6.84 -0.43
N GLU A 19 10.31 -6.19 0.38
CA GLU A 19 11.40 -6.85 1.11
C GLU A 19 10.96 -7.53 2.41
N VAL A 20 9.76 -7.24 2.90
CA VAL A 20 9.25 -7.72 4.20
C VAL A 20 8.14 -8.75 4.00
N THR A 21 8.16 -9.82 4.81
CA THR A 21 7.12 -10.86 4.80
C THR A 21 6.51 -11.09 6.19
N PRO A 22 5.17 -11.10 6.32
CA PRO A 22 4.18 -10.88 5.27
C PRO A 22 4.08 -9.39 4.89
N SER A 23 3.72 -9.11 3.64
CA SER A 23 3.30 -7.79 3.19
C SER A 23 2.10 -7.92 2.27
N ILE A 24 1.31 -6.86 2.22
CA ILE A 24 0.12 -6.78 1.38
C ILE A 24 0.17 -5.44 0.67
N ILE A 25 0.06 -5.48 -0.65
CA ILE A 25 -0.04 -4.31 -1.50
C ILE A 25 -1.29 -4.49 -2.35
N ILE A 26 -2.28 -3.61 -2.17
CA ILE A 26 -3.50 -3.57 -2.94
C ILE A 26 -3.47 -2.29 -3.79
N TYR A 27 -3.81 -2.38 -5.07
CA TYR A 27 -3.77 -1.22 -5.96
C TYR A 27 -4.95 -1.18 -6.95
N THR A 28 -5.58 -0.03 -7.05
CA THR A 28 -6.66 0.23 -8.00
C THR A 28 -6.17 1.25 -9.04
N ASP A 29 -7.10 1.89 -9.74
CA ASP A 29 -6.77 2.97 -10.68
C ASP A 29 -6.51 4.30 -9.97
N ASP A 30 -7.09 4.50 -8.78
CA ASP A 30 -7.09 5.75 -8.02
C ASP A 30 -6.45 5.61 -6.63
N TYR A 31 -6.05 4.41 -6.21
CA TYR A 31 -5.63 4.16 -4.85
C TYR A 31 -4.57 3.06 -4.73
N VAL A 32 -3.66 3.20 -3.77
CA VAL A 32 -2.71 2.15 -3.37
C VAL A 32 -2.75 2.02 -1.85
N TYR A 33 -2.91 0.79 -1.37
CA TYR A 33 -2.85 0.41 0.04
C TYR A 33 -1.67 -0.53 0.27
N VAL A 34 -0.93 -0.30 1.34
CA VAL A 34 0.24 -1.07 1.72
C VAL A 34 0.21 -1.37 3.22
N LEU A 35 0.41 -2.63 3.58
CA LEU A 35 0.46 -3.10 4.96
C LEU A 35 1.60 -4.10 5.16
N PHE A 36 2.48 -3.84 6.13
CA PHE A 36 3.60 -4.74 6.46
C PHE A 36 4.08 -4.53 7.92
N PRO A 37 4.74 -5.52 8.55
CA PRO A 37 5.28 -5.39 9.90
C PRO A 37 6.54 -4.51 9.94
N LEU A 38 6.74 -3.82 11.06
CA LEU A 38 7.88 -2.95 11.32
C LEU A 38 8.97 -3.60 12.18
N ASP A 39 8.71 -4.79 12.70
CA ASP A 39 9.61 -5.54 13.57
C ASP A 39 9.53 -7.05 13.32
N ASP A 40 10.57 -7.78 13.73
CA ASP A 40 10.69 -9.23 13.49
C ASP A 40 9.63 -10.05 14.24
N LYS A 41 9.14 -9.54 15.38
CA LYS A 41 8.05 -10.18 16.14
C LYS A 41 6.68 -9.87 15.56
N LYS A 42 6.61 -8.95 14.61
CA LYS A 42 5.39 -8.49 13.91
C LYS A 42 4.37 -7.94 14.89
N GLU A 43 4.82 -7.24 15.94
CA GLU A 43 3.96 -6.61 16.95
C GLU A 43 3.47 -5.23 16.50
N ARG A 44 4.27 -4.54 15.68
CA ARG A 44 4.04 -3.23 15.11
C ARG A 44 3.92 -3.35 13.60
N TRP A 45 2.96 -2.66 13.03
CA TRP A 45 2.66 -2.70 11.60
C TRP A 45 2.58 -1.28 11.06
N GLN A 46 2.98 -1.10 9.81
CA GLN A 46 2.75 0.14 9.09
C GLN A 46 1.65 -0.09 8.07
N GLU A 47 0.62 0.74 8.16
CA GLU A 47 -0.33 0.93 7.08
C GLU A 47 0.02 2.22 6.35
N THR A 48 -0.01 2.18 5.02
CA THR A 48 0.14 3.36 4.19
C THR A 48 -0.86 3.31 3.04
N SER A 49 -1.56 4.42 2.84
CA SER A 49 -2.46 4.59 1.73
C SER A 49 -2.05 5.80 0.88
N PHE A 50 -2.27 5.70 -0.42
CA PHE A 50 -1.93 6.73 -1.39
C PHE A 50 -3.07 6.93 -2.37
N THR A 51 -3.59 8.16 -2.46
CA THR A 51 -4.73 8.50 -3.31
C THR A 51 -4.26 9.30 -4.53
N MET A 52 -4.76 8.91 -5.70
CA MET A 52 -4.47 9.49 -7.00
C MET A 52 -5.76 10.08 -7.58
N PRO A 53 -5.71 11.24 -8.27
CA PRO A 53 -4.53 11.96 -8.74
C PRO A 53 -3.99 13.03 -7.77
N GLU A 54 -4.61 13.20 -6.60
CA GLU A 54 -4.27 14.23 -5.61
C GLU A 54 -2.82 14.07 -5.12
N GLY A 55 -2.32 12.82 -5.13
CA GLY A 55 -0.99 12.46 -4.67
C GLY A 55 -0.86 12.60 -3.16
N SER A 56 -1.95 12.40 -2.42
CA SER A 56 -1.97 12.43 -0.96
C SER A 56 -1.55 11.09 -0.39
N ILE A 57 -0.78 11.12 0.71
CA ILE A 57 -0.34 9.92 1.42
C ILE A 57 -0.78 9.99 2.88
N GLU A 58 -1.31 8.89 3.39
CA GLU A 58 -1.56 8.70 4.82
C GLU A 58 -0.74 7.52 5.32
N THR A 59 -0.15 7.66 6.50
CA THR A 59 0.66 6.59 7.12
C THR A 59 0.31 6.52 8.59
N ARG A 60 0.08 5.31 9.08
CA ARG A 60 -0.12 5.07 10.51
C ARG A 60 0.57 3.79 10.95
N GLU A 61 0.99 3.82 12.21
CA GLU A 61 1.50 2.64 12.90
C GLU A 61 0.36 1.98 13.66
N LEU A 62 0.30 0.65 13.60
CA LEU A 62 -0.79 -0.18 14.11
C LEU A 62 -0.24 -1.31 14.96
N THR A 63 -1.03 -1.75 15.94
CA THR A 63 -0.87 -3.06 16.54
C THR A 63 -1.29 -4.16 15.56
N VAL A 64 -0.88 -5.40 15.82
CA VAL A 64 -1.30 -6.58 15.03
C VAL A 64 -2.81 -6.70 14.90
N LYS A 65 -3.54 -6.41 15.99
CA LYS A 65 -5.00 -6.50 16.00
C LYS A 65 -5.64 -5.45 15.10
N GLU A 66 -5.15 -4.23 15.15
CA GLU A 66 -5.64 -3.14 14.31
C GLU A 66 -5.31 -3.38 12.84
N ALA A 67 -4.09 -3.84 12.54
CA ALA A 67 -3.66 -4.22 11.19
C ALA A 67 -4.60 -5.26 10.56
N LEU A 68 -4.97 -6.30 11.32
CA LEU A 68 -5.92 -7.30 10.84
C LEU A 68 -7.32 -6.72 10.60
N ILE A 69 -7.81 -5.89 11.52
CA ILE A 69 -9.13 -5.26 11.39
C ILE A 69 -9.20 -4.37 10.15
N TYR A 70 -8.21 -3.49 9.96
CA TYR A 70 -8.18 -2.57 8.82
C TYR A 70 -7.93 -3.29 7.50
N LEU A 71 -7.13 -4.34 7.47
CA LEU A 71 -7.01 -5.19 6.28
C LEU A 71 -8.35 -5.79 5.87
N ILE A 72 -9.12 -6.32 6.83
CA ILE A 72 -10.45 -6.88 6.54
C ILE A 72 -11.40 -5.78 6.04
N GLU A 73 -11.36 -4.60 6.65
CA GLU A 73 -12.14 -3.44 6.22
C GLU A 73 -11.79 -3.01 4.79
N GLU A 74 -10.50 -2.92 4.46
CA GLU A 74 -10.01 -2.57 3.13
C GLU A 74 -10.46 -3.62 2.10
N ILE A 75 -10.30 -4.91 2.40
CA ILE A 75 -10.74 -6.00 1.52
C ILE A 75 -12.26 -5.95 1.27
N THR A 76 -13.04 -5.74 2.32
CA THR A 76 -14.51 -5.78 2.23
C THR A 76 -15.11 -4.55 1.56
N LYS A 77 -14.45 -3.39 1.64
CA LYS A 77 -14.87 -2.17 0.91
C LYS A 77 -14.32 -2.13 -0.50
N GLY A 78 -13.04 -2.47 -0.64
CA GLY A 78 -12.26 -2.25 -1.84
C GLY A 78 -12.33 -3.37 -2.87
N LEU A 79 -12.59 -4.63 -2.49
CA LEU A 79 -12.52 -5.76 -3.42
C LEU A 79 -13.83 -6.30 -4.02
N PRO A 80 -15.05 -6.10 -3.46
CA PRO A 80 -16.26 -6.78 -3.97
C PRO A 80 -16.59 -6.53 -5.44
N ASN A 81 -16.12 -5.40 -6.00
CA ASN A 81 -16.44 -4.97 -7.37
C ASN A 81 -15.34 -5.27 -8.39
N TYR A 82 -14.22 -5.86 -7.97
CA TYR A 82 -13.08 -6.11 -8.86
C TYR A 82 -13.09 -7.53 -9.42
N VAL A 83 -13.15 -7.64 -10.76
CA VAL A 83 -13.12 -8.92 -11.48
C VAL A 83 -11.72 -9.58 -11.43
N LYS A 84 -10.67 -8.76 -11.31
CA LYS A 84 -9.29 -9.21 -11.09
C LYS A 84 -8.85 -8.80 -9.70
N LEU A 85 -8.16 -9.68 -8.98
CA LEU A 85 -7.58 -9.40 -7.67
C LEU A 85 -6.56 -8.25 -7.82
N PRO A 86 -6.80 -7.08 -7.22
CA PRO A 86 -5.91 -5.93 -7.29
C PRO A 86 -4.76 -6.06 -6.28
N ILE A 87 -4.20 -7.25 -6.12
CA ILE A 87 -3.16 -7.55 -5.14
C ILE A 87 -1.87 -7.83 -5.89
N VAL A 88 -0.78 -7.18 -5.48
CA VAL A 88 0.57 -7.45 -6.00
C VAL A 88 1.02 -8.82 -5.53
N THR A 89 1.32 -9.71 -6.47
CA THR A 89 1.78 -11.08 -6.17
C THR A 89 3.11 -11.40 -6.84
N GLU A 90 3.50 -10.62 -7.84
CA GLU A 90 4.73 -10.77 -8.59
C GLU A 90 5.45 -9.43 -8.76
N LEU A 91 6.76 -9.48 -9.06
CA LEU A 91 7.57 -8.28 -9.26
C LEU A 91 7.04 -7.38 -10.38
N LYS A 92 6.48 -7.97 -11.44
CA LYS A 92 5.86 -7.22 -12.55
C LYS A 92 4.71 -6.34 -12.07
N ASP A 93 3.93 -6.81 -11.10
CA ASP A 93 2.78 -6.08 -10.55
C ASP A 93 3.29 -4.90 -9.70
N LEU A 94 4.39 -5.11 -8.95
CA LEU A 94 5.04 -4.04 -8.18
C LEU A 94 5.56 -2.93 -9.10
N ASP A 95 6.21 -3.29 -10.20
CA ASP A 95 6.70 -2.32 -11.18
C ASP A 95 5.55 -1.52 -11.80
N GLU A 96 4.43 -2.17 -12.13
CA GLU A 96 3.21 -1.50 -12.61
C GLU A 96 2.67 -0.48 -11.60
N VAL A 97 2.59 -0.85 -10.31
CA VAL A 97 2.14 0.06 -9.25
C VAL A 97 3.08 1.26 -9.09
N LYS A 98 4.39 1.05 -9.17
CA LYS A 98 5.38 2.13 -9.09
C LYS A 98 5.25 3.09 -10.27
N GLU A 99 5.01 2.60 -11.48
CA GLU A 99 4.74 3.44 -12.64
C GLU A 99 3.46 4.25 -12.47
N LYS A 100 2.37 3.64 -11.95
CA LYS A 100 1.14 4.37 -11.61
C LYS A 100 1.42 5.50 -10.62
N VAL A 101 2.16 5.24 -9.54
CA VAL A 101 2.54 6.25 -8.54
C VAL A 101 3.40 7.37 -9.15
N ARG A 102 4.33 7.05 -10.06
CA ARG A 102 5.14 8.05 -10.78
C ARG A 102 4.33 8.91 -11.73
N SER A 103 3.27 8.36 -12.34
CA SER A 103 2.41 9.07 -13.31
C SER A 103 1.61 10.23 -12.70
N VAL A 104 1.61 10.35 -11.37
CA VAL A 104 0.94 11.42 -10.62
C VAL A 104 1.68 12.76 -10.75
N LEU A 105 2.96 12.77 -11.14
CA LEU A 105 3.77 13.96 -11.38
C LEU A 105 3.59 14.50 -12.80
#